data_AF-A0AA38J2B0-F1
#
_entry.id   AF-A0AA38J2B0-F1
#
_cell.length_a   1.000
_cell.length_b   1.000
_cell.length_c   1.000
_cell.angle_alpha   90.00
_cell.angle_beta   90.00
_cell.angle_gamma   90.00
#
_symmetry.space_group_name_H-M   'P 1'
#
loop_
_entity.id
_entity.type
_entity.pdbx_description
1 polymer ?
#
loop_
_entity_poly.entity_id
_entity_poly.type
_entity_poly.pdbx_seq_one_letter_code
_entity_poly.pdbx_strand_id
1 'polypeptide(L)'
;MSNCTYCGKKGRNNDCVTCDICRKLVHTDCSGLSRMEIECIRSNSRKIHYYCDKCDIVATINKLKSELDVLKSELEVMKNNQGNVARSDNDNLSAEELITEVEERNRRAYNLILFNLSESDEETDVKRNENDTSRAGQTIFSGEHEKIKIMSCCRLGKYNNEKIRPLRISFENPQYATETLRKYIRKEKLYLNRDLTRRQQNQCYMIRTEFKNRREQGEDDIILKYSNEIPKIQKVEKKNS
;
A
#
# COMPACT_ATOMS: atom_id res chain seq x y z
N MET A 1 0.12 -2.07 70.71
CA MET A 1 1.44 -2.51 70.23
C MET A 1 1.23 -3.59 69.19
N SER A 2 1.67 -3.37 67.96
CA SER A 2 1.52 -4.32 66.85
C SER A 2 2.58 -5.42 66.93
N ASN A 3 2.21 -6.64 66.54
CA ASN A 3 3.14 -7.78 66.50
C ASN A 3 3.91 -7.80 65.17
N CYS A 4 5.15 -8.29 65.22
CA CYS A 4 5.96 -8.52 64.02
C CYS A 4 5.34 -9.61 63.14
N THR A 5 5.33 -9.37 61.84
CA THR A 5 4.71 -10.25 60.84
C THR A 5 5.40 -11.61 60.70
N TYR A 6 6.68 -11.69 61.05
CA TYR A 6 7.49 -12.90 60.88
C TYR A 6 7.56 -13.74 62.15
N CYS A 7 7.80 -13.12 63.31
CA CYS A 7 8.04 -13.84 64.56
C CYS A 7 6.87 -13.76 65.56
N GLY A 8 5.83 -12.96 65.29
CA GLY A 8 4.65 -12.81 66.14
C GLY A 8 4.86 -12.08 67.47
N LYS A 9 6.10 -11.69 67.80
CA LYS A 9 6.45 -10.98 69.05
C LYS A 9 6.14 -9.48 68.95
N LYS A 10 5.89 -8.83 70.09
CA LYS A 10 5.62 -7.39 70.18
C LYS A 10 6.84 -6.56 69.71
N GLY A 11 6.60 -5.54 68.89
CA GLY A 11 7.62 -4.57 68.48
C GLY A 11 7.86 -3.46 69.50
N ARG A 12 9.11 -3.06 69.69
CA ARG A 12 9.49 -1.76 70.28
C ARG A 12 9.68 -0.75 69.15
N ASN A 13 9.22 0.49 69.31
CA ASN A 13 9.18 1.49 68.22
C ASN A 13 10.52 1.70 67.50
N ASN A 14 11.67 1.57 68.20
CA ASN A 14 12.98 1.81 67.60
C ASN A 14 13.55 0.64 66.79
N ASP A 15 12.99 -0.56 66.88
CA ASP A 15 13.58 -1.77 66.26
C ASP A 15 12.71 -2.34 65.14
N CYS A 16 11.78 -1.55 64.58
CA CYS A 16 10.82 -2.06 63.60
C CYS A 16 10.70 -1.18 62.34
N VAL A 17 10.39 -1.82 61.21
CA VAL A 17 10.06 -1.20 59.92
C VAL A 17 8.64 -1.61 59.51
N THR A 18 7.96 -0.77 58.73
CA THR A 18 6.61 -1.06 58.22
C THR A 18 6.65 -1.31 56.72
N CYS A 19 6.04 -2.41 56.28
CA CYS A 19 5.86 -2.67 54.84
C CYS A 19 4.98 -1.58 54.19
N ASP A 20 5.40 -1.04 53.06
CA ASP A 20 4.69 0.04 52.37
C ASP A 20 3.38 -0.41 51.72
N ILE A 21 3.22 -1.71 51.47
CA ILE A 21 1.98 -2.28 50.90
C ILE A 21 1.00 -2.68 52.01
N CYS A 22 1.38 -3.63 52.88
CA CYS A 22 0.44 -4.16 53.87
C CYS A 22 0.41 -3.39 55.20
N ARG A 23 1.28 -2.39 55.37
CA ARG A 23 1.44 -1.57 56.60
C ARG A 23 1.74 -2.38 57.87
N LYS A 24 2.02 -3.67 57.74
CA LYS A 24 2.38 -4.53 58.88
C LYS A 24 3.81 -4.26 59.31
N LEU A 25 4.02 -4.45 60.61
CA LEU A 25 5.29 -4.21 61.29
C LEU A 25 6.20 -5.44 61.16
N VAL A 26 7.49 -5.19 60.95
CA VAL A 26 8.55 -6.17 60.85
C VAL A 26 9.71 -5.71 61.72
N HIS A 27 10.28 -6.60 62.56
CA HIS A 27 11.49 -6.26 63.31
C HIS A 27 12.68 -6.06 62.38
N THR A 28 13.62 -5.23 62.78
CA THR A 28 14.90 -5.01 62.11
C THR A 28 15.58 -6.33 61.79
N ASP A 29 15.77 -7.18 62.80
CA ASP A 29 16.41 -8.49 62.65
C ASP A 29 15.58 -9.46 61.79
N CYS A 30 14.25 -9.32 61.79
CA CYS A 30 13.37 -10.15 60.97
C CYS A 30 13.25 -9.67 59.51
N SER A 31 13.60 -8.41 59.24
CA SER A 31 13.56 -7.83 57.89
C SER A 31 14.79 -8.15 57.05
N GLY A 32 15.88 -8.61 57.69
CA GLY A 32 17.17 -8.80 57.04
C GLY A 32 17.90 -7.50 56.67
N LEU A 33 17.34 -6.33 57.05
CA LEU A 33 17.93 -5.02 56.80
C LEU A 33 18.93 -4.63 57.89
N SER A 34 20.00 -3.96 57.50
CA SER A 34 20.91 -3.28 58.41
C SER A 34 20.26 -2.05 59.07
N ARG A 35 20.84 -1.60 60.19
CA ARG A 35 20.39 -0.38 60.88
C ARG A 35 20.41 0.85 59.99
N MET A 36 21.44 0.98 59.14
CA MET A 36 21.60 2.09 58.20
C MET A 36 20.48 2.09 57.14
N GLU A 37 20.12 0.93 56.61
CA GLU A 37 19.02 0.80 55.65
C GLU A 37 17.67 1.17 56.27
N ILE A 38 17.46 0.79 57.54
CA ILE A 38 16.23 1.15 58.27
C ILE A 38 16.14 2.64 58.54
N GLU A 39 17.25 3.31 58.86
CA GLU A 39 17.27 4.76 59.00
C GLU A 39 16.88 5.45 57.68
N CYS A 40 17.40 4.98 56.56
CA CYS A 40 17.00 5.45 55.23
C CYS A 40 15.50 5.21 54.94
N ILE A 41 14.97 4.06 55.33
CA ILE A 41 13.56 3.68 55.15
C ILE A 41 12.63 4.41 56.15
N ARG A 42 13.14 4.93 57.26
CA ARG A 42 12.34 5.75 58.20
C ARG A 42 12.28 7.22 57.81
N SER A 43 13.15 7.68 56.92
CA SER A 43 13.15 9.06 56.46
C SER A 43 11.84 9.43 55.75
N ASN A 44 11.22 10.55 56.15
CA ASN A 44 9.95 11.02 55.59
C ASN A 44 10.04 11.46 54.11
N SER A 45 11.25 11.71 53.59
CA SER A 45 11.49 12.11 52.20
C SER A 45 12.10 10.98 51.35
N ARG A 46 11.90 9.72 51.76
CA ARG A 46 12.51 8.57 51.08
C ARG A 46 11.87 8.30 49.71
N LYS A 47 12.72 7.91 48.75
CA LYS A 47 12.30 7.30 47.48
C LYS A 47 12.34 5.77 47.51
N ILE A 48 12.90 5.20 48.58
CA ILE A 48 13.13 3.77 48.72
C ILE A 48 11.94 3.17 49.48
N HIS A 49 11.30 2.17 48.88
CA HIS A 49 10.21 1.42 49.49
C HIS A 49 10.72 0.14 50.13
N TYR A 50 10.07 -0.27 51.21
CA TYR A 50 10.28 -1.57 51.84
C TYR A 50 9.02 -2.41 51.71
N TYR A 51 9.18 -3.62 51.19
CA TYR A 51 8.13 -4.63 51.12
C TYR A 51 8.58 -5.85 51.93
N CYS A 52 7.69 -6.42 52.72
CA CYS A 52 7.92 -7.75 53.28
C CYS A 52 7.87 -8.79 52.15
N ASP A 53 8.49 -9.95 52.32
CA ASP A 53 8.65 -10.96 51.25
C ASP A 53 7.34 -11.30 50.54
N LYS A 54 6.24 -11.39 51.30
CA LYS A 54 4.91 -11.65 50.72
C LYS A 54 4.46 -10.53 49.78
N CYS A 55 4.72 -9.28 50.16
CA CYS A 55 4.36 -8.10 49.38
C CYS A 55 5.36 -7.83 48.25
N ASP A 56 6.62 -8.22 48.41
CA ASP A 56 7.67 -8.10 47.39
C ASP A 56 7.39 -9.02 46.19
N ILE A 57 6.94 -10.25 46.46
CA ILE A 57 6.46 -11.18 45.43
C ILE A 57 5.26 -10.56 44.68
N VAL A 58 4.32 -9.92 45.38
CA VAL A 58 3.16 -9.27 44.76
C VAL A 58 3.57 -8.07 43.89
N ALA A 59 4.52 -7.25 44.35
CA ALA A 59 5.05 -6.14 43.57
C ALA A 59 5.73 -6.64 42.28
N THR A 60 6.51 -7.72 42.39
CA THR A 60 7.19 -8.36 41.25
C THR A 60 6.19 -8.93 40.25
N ILE A 61 5.16 -9.64 40.71
CA ILE A 61 4.08 -10.19 39.84
C ILE A 61 3.36 -9.07 39.10
N ASN A 62 3.05 -7.96 39.78
CA ASN A 62 2.39 -6.82 39.13
C ASN A 62 3.26 -6.19 38.04
N LYS A 63 4.57 -6.09 38.26
CA LYS A 63 5.52 -5.61 37.24
C LYS A 63 5.54 -6.54 36.03
N LEU A 64 5.68 -7.86 36.24
CA LEU A 64 5.65 -8.85 35.16
C LEU A 64 4.32 -8.84 34.40
N LYS A 65 3.20 -8.67 35.10
CA LYS A 65 1.87 -8.53 34.47
C LYS A 65 1.81 -7.31 33.56
N SER A 66 2.34 -6.17 34.00
CA SER A 66 2.38 -4.96 33.18
C SER A 66 3.23 -5.14 31.91
N GLU A 67 4.38 -5.81 32.02
CA GLU A 67 5.22 -6.13 30.85
C GLU A 67 4.52 -7.10 29.90
N LEU A 68 3.81 -8.11 30.42
CA LEU A 68 2.98 -9.01 29.61
C LEU A 68 1.83 -8.30 28.90
N ASP A 69 1.18 -7.33 29.55
CA ASP A 69 0.10 -6.57 28.95
C ASP A 69 0.62 -5.65 27.82
N VAL A 70 1.81 -5.05 28.00
CA VAL A 70 2.50 -4.30 26.94
C VAL A 70 2.83 -5.22 25.75
N LEU A 71 3.47 -6.36 25.99
CA LEU A 71 3.81 -7.31 24.93
C LEU A 71 2.58 -7.83 24.19
N LYS A 72 1.48 -8.10 24.90
CA LYS A 72 0.20 -8.47 24.27
C LYS A 72 -0.34 -7.35 23.39
N SER A 73 -0.27 -6.10 23.86
CA SER A 73 -0.73 -4.95 23.07
C SER A 73 0.09 -4.78 21.79
N GLU A 74 1.42 -4.96 21.85
CA GLU A 74 2.31 -4.92 20.69
C GLU A 74 1.99 -6.04 19.69
N LEU A 75 1.75 -7.27 20.18
CA LEU A 75 1.33 -8.39 19.33
C LEU A 75 -0.02 -8.14 18.65
N GLU A 76 -0.99 -7.54 19.34
CA GLU A 76 -2.28 -7.18 18.73
C GLU A 76 -2.13 -6.08 17.68
N VAL A 77 -1.25 -5.10 17.90
CA VAL A 77 -0.91 -4.09 16.88
C VAL A 77 -0.23 -4.74 15.68
N MET A 78 0.74 -5.64 15.89
CA MET A 78 1.41 -6.35 14.80
C MET A 78 0.44 -7.24 14.01
N LYS A 79 -0.45 -7.97 14.70
CA LYS A 79 -1.50 -8.79 14.06
C LYS A 79 -2.50 -7.95 13.29
N ASN A 80 -2.93 -6.80 13.83
CA ASN A 80 -3.82 -5.89 13.12
C ASN A 80 -3.15 -5.24 11.90
N ASN A 81 -1.86 -4.94 11.99
CA ASN A 81 -1.08 -4.48 10.85
C ASN A 81 -0.94 -5.57 9.78
N GLN A 82 -0.73 -6.84 10.17
CA GLN A 82 -0.75 -7.97 9.24
C GLN A 82 -2.14 -8.25 8.66
N GLY A 83 -3.21 -8.09 9.45
CA GLY A 83 -4.60 -8.25 9.00
C GLY A 83 -5.06 -7.18 8.00
N ASN A 84 -4.46 -6.00 8.04
CA ASN A 84 -4.64 -4.96 7.02
C ASN A 84 -3.80 -5.22 5.75
N VAL A 85 -2.73 -6.02 5.83
CA VAL A 85 -1.96 -6.48 4.66
C VAL A 85 -2.60 -7.73 4.03
N ALA A 86 -3.30 -8.56 4.81
CA ALA A 86 -3.95 -9.80 4.36
C ALA A 86 -5.36 -9.60 3.75
N ARG A 87 -5.89 -8.37 3.69
CA ARG A 87 -7.16 -8.08 2.98
C ARG A 87 -7.00 -7.83 1.48
N SER A 88 -5.83 -8.14 0.92
CA SER A 88 -5.57 -8.11 -0.52
C SER A 88 -4.86 -9.38 -0.98
N ASP A 89 -5.47 -10.54 -0.73
CA ASP A 89 -5.02 -11.86 -1.23
C ASP A 89 -5.10 -12.01 -2.77
N ASN A 90 -5.26 -10.91 -3.53
CA ASN A 90 -5.29 -10.93 -5.00
C ASN A 90 -4.09 -10.26 -5.68
N ASP A 91 -3.16 -9.63 -4.95
CA ASP A 91 -2.11 -8.80 -5.59
C ASP A 91 -0.70 -8.91 -4.94
N ASN A 92 -0.39 -9.97 -4.19
CA ASN A 92 0.99 -10.22 -3.77
C ASN A 92 1.80 -10.85 -4.92
N LEU A 93 2.14 -10.01 -5.88
CA LEU A 93 3.08 -10.34 -6.95
C LEU A 93 4.46 -10.61 -6.37
N SER A 94 5.14 -11.62 -6.89
CA SER A 94 6.54 -11.85 -6.55
C SER A 94 7.39 -10.66 -7.01
N ALA A 95 8.58 -10.49 -6.41
CA ALA A 95 9.51 -9.45 -6.83
C ALA A 95 9.87 -9.60 -8.33
N GLU A 96 10.02 -10.83 -8.80
CA GLU A 96 10.32 -11.16 -10.20
C GLU A 96 9.16 -10.78 -11.14
N GLU A 97 7.91 -11.02 -10.74
CA GLU A 97 6.73 -10.62 -11.52
C GLU A 97 6.60 -9.10 -11.61
N LEU A 98 6.93 -8.38 -10.54
CA LEU A 98 6.98 -6.92 -10.53
C LEU A 98 8.07 -6.39 -11.46
N ILE A 99 9.29 -6.96 -11.39
CA ILE A 99 10.41 -6.57 -12.27
C ILE A 99 10.03 -6.83 -13.74
N THR A 100 9.52 -8.01 -14.04
CA THR A 100 9.10 -8.40 -15.41
C THR A 100 8.05 -7.44 -15.96
N GLU A 101 7.06 -7.06 -15.15
CA GLU A 101 6.06 -6.08 -15.57
C GLU A 101 6.70 -4.71 -15.83
N VAL A 102 7.58 -4.23 -14.96
CA VAL A 102 8.23 -2.91 -15.13
C VAL A 102 9.04 -2.89 -16.43
N GLU A 103 9.79 -3.94 -16.72
CA GLU A 103 10.52 -4.10 -17.98
C GLU A 103 9.57 -4.12 -19.18
N GLU A 104 8.46 -4.86 -19.10
CA GLU A 104 7.47 -4.92 -20.17
C GLU A 104 6.80 -3.56 -20.42
N ARG A 105 6.46 -2.82 -19.36
CA ARG A 105 5.93 -1.45 -19.44
C ARG A 105 6.93 -0.51 -20.12
N ASN A 106 8.20 -0.58 -19.73
CA ASN A 106 9.26 0.24 -20.34
C ASN A 106 9.40 -0.07 -21.83
N ARG A 107 9.36 -1.34 -22.23
CA ARG A 107 9.40 -1.73 -23.65
C ARG A 107 8.18 -1.25 -24.42
N ARG A 108 6.98 -1.34 -23.84
CA ARG A 108 5.72 -0.93 -24.49
C ARG A 108 5.51 0.59 -24.50
N ALA A 109 6.21 1.36 -23.67
CA ALA A 109 6.09 2.82 -23.60
C ALA A 109 6.40 3.54 -24.91
N TYR A 110 7.18 2.91 -25.80
CA TYR A 110 7.51 3.37 -27.14
C TYR A 110 6.37 3.17 -28.14
N ASN A 111 5.30 2.48 -27.77
CA ASN A 111 4.29 2.02 -28.70
C ASN A 111 2.92 2.66 -28.44
N LEU A 112 2.19 2.89 -29.54
CA LEU A 112 0.75 3.17 -29.53
C LEU A 112 0.03 2.11 -30.35
N ILE A 113 -1.23 1.85 -30.01
CA ILE A 113 -2.12 0.96 -30.75
C ILE A 113 -3.20 1.79 -31.43
N LEU A 114 -3.22 1.76 -32.76
CA LEU A 114 -4.24 2.37 -33.59
C LEU A 114 -5.27 1.30 -33.98
N PHE A 115 -6.51 1.53 -33.60
CA PHE A 115 -7.64 0.66 -33.92
C PHE A 115 -8.43 1.19 -35.11
N ASN A 116 -9.03 0.27 -35.86
CA ASN A 116 -9.95 0.52 -36.97
C ASN A 116 -9.36 1.24 -38.19
N LEU A 117 -8.03 1.29 -38.33
CA LEU A 117 -7.41 1.67 -39.60
C LEU A 117 -7.61 0.51 -40.58
N SER A 118 -8.32 0.71 -41.70
CA SER A 118 -8.57 -0.40 -42.66
C SER A 118 -7.27 -1.07 -43.11
N GLU A 119 -7.31 -2.38 -43.35
CA GLU A 119 -6.16 -3.16 -43.80
C GLU A 119 -5.67 -2.65 -45.18
N SER A 120 -4.39 -2.83 -45.46
CA SER A 120 -3.83 -2.57 -46.79
C SER A 120 -4.14 -3.76 -47.72
N ASP A 121 -4.51 -3.44 -48.96
CA ASP A 121 -4.78 -4.38 -50.06
C ASP A 121 -3.56 -4.60 -50.96
N GLU A 122 -2.39 -4.05 -50.59
CA GLU A 122 -1.14 -4.21 -51.35
C GLU A 122 -0.74 -5.69 -51.48
N GLU A 123 -0.05 -6.02 -52.56
CA GLU A 123 0.23 -7.43 -52.91
C GLU A 123 1.32 -8.05 -52.02
N THR A 124 2.31 -7.25 -51.64
CA THR A 124 3.50 -7.71 -50.90
C THR A 124 3.50 -7.18 -49.48
N ASP A 125 4.03 -7.96 -48.54
CA ASP A 125 4.08 -7.56 -47.13
C ASP A 125 4.89 -6.28 -46.88
N VAL A 126 5.92 -6.03 -47.69
CA VAL A 126 6.71 -4.80 -47.64
C VAL A 126 5.85 -3.58 -48.00
N LYS A 127 5.17 -3.63 -49.16
CA LYS A 127 4.27 -2.54 -49.60
C LYS A 127 3.10 -2.34 -48.63
N ARG A 128 2.52 -3.42 -48.09
CA ARG A 128 1.48 -3.32 -47.06
C ARG A 128 1.96 -2.55 -45.84
N ASN A 129 3.16 -2.86 -45.36
CA ASN A 129 3.73 -2.19 -44.19
C ASN A 129 4.05 -0.71 -44.47
N GLU A 130 4.60 -0.39 -45.64
CA GLU A 130 4.84 0.99 -46.07
C GLU A 130 3.53 1.78 -46.19
N ASN A 131 2.50 1.18 -46.79
CA ASN A 131 1.17 1.75 -46.90
C ASN A 131 0.53 1.99 -45.52
N ASP A 132 0.56 0.99 -44.63
CA ASP A 132 0.09 1.12 -43.25
C ASP A 132 0.83 2.22 -42.48
N THR A 133 2.15 2.32 -42.66
CA THR A 133 2.98 3.35 -42.01
C THR A 133 2.62 4.75 -42.50
N SER A 134 2.48 4.92 -43.81
CA SER A 134 2.08 6.20 -44.43
C SER A 134 0.68 6.62 -43.96
N ARG A 135 -0.28 5.69 -43.99
CA ARG A 135 -1.66 5.94 -43.58
C ARG A 135 -1.78 6.21 -42.08
N ALA A 136 -1.01 5.52 -41.24
CA ALA A 136 -0.92 5.81 -39.82
C ALA A 136 -0.39 7.23 -39.58
N GLY A 137 0.68 7.62 -40.29
CA GLY A 137 1.25 8.96 -40.24
C GLY A 137 0.22 10.04 -40.59
N GLN A 138 -0.46 9.91 -41.74
CA GLN A 138 -1.52 10.84 -42.17
C GLN A 138 -2.71 10.88 -41.19
N THR A 139 -3.04 9.73 -40.59
CA THR A 139 -4.13 9.62 -39.64
C THR A 139 -3.82 10.35 -38.34
N ILE A 140 -2.60 10.20 -37.84
CA ILE A 140 -2.19 10.67 -36.52
C ILE A 140 -1.70 12.10 -36.57
N PHE A 141 -0.89 12.45 -37.56
CA PHE A 141 -0.32 13.78 -37.71
C PHE A 141 -1.22 14.60 -38.63
N SER A 142 -2.10 15.39 -38.04
CA SER A 142 -2.90 16.39 -38.76
C SER A 142 -2.28 17.76 -38.47
N GLY A 143 -1.35 18.23 -39.30
CA GLY A 143 -0.62 19.50 -39.14
C GLY A 143 0.91 19.35 -39.16
N GLU A 144 1.63 20.43 -38.81
CA GLU A 144 3.10 20.47 -38.74
C GLU A 144 3.62 19.67 -37.52
N HIS A 145 3.80 18.37 -37.71
CA HIS A 145 4.52 17.50 -36.78
C HIS A 145 5.87 17.07 -37.34
N GLU A 146 6.63 18.02 -37.90
CA GLU A 146 7.90 17.74 -38.60
C GLU A 146 8.94 17.01 -37.74
N LYS A 147 8.80 17.02 -36.40
CA LYS A 147 9.78 16.42 -35.48
C LYS A 147 9.48 15.00 -35.03
N ILE A 148 8.25 14.50 -35.19
CA ILE A 148 7.87 13.16 -34.70
C ILE A 148 7.77 12.20 -35.87
N LYS A 149 8.63 11.18 -35.88
CA LYS A 149 8.64 10.13 -36.90
C LYS A 149 8.19 8.78 -36.32
N ILE A 150 7.39 8.06 -37.09
CA ILE A 150 7.07 6.66 -36.84
C ILE A 150 8.28 5.82 -37.24
N MET A 151 8.78 4.99 -36.32
CA MET A 151 9.91 4.09 -36.59
C MET A 151 9.47 2.83 -37.33
N SER A 152 8.36 2.24 -36.89
CA SER A 152 7.80 1.06 -37.52
C SER A 152 6.32 0.87 -37.18
N CYS A 153 5.62 0.19 -38.08
CA CYS A 153 4.26 -0.27 -37.88
C CYS A 153 4.19 -1.81 -37.98
N CYS A 154 3.24 -2.42 -37.28
CA CYS A 154 2.98 -3.85 -37.38
C CYS A 154 1.55 -4.18 -36.96
N ARG A 155 0.82 -4.93 -37.81
CA ARG A 155 -0.54 -5.40 -37.50
C ARG A 155 -0.49 -6.49 -36.42
N LEU A 156 -1.41 -6.43 -35.47
CA LEU A 156 -1.47 -7.37 -34.35
C LEU A 156 -2.48 -8.49 -34.62
N GLY A 157 -2.00 -9.73 -34.56
CA GLY A 157 -2.82 -10.94 -34.69
C GLY A 157 -2.90 -11.51 -36.11
N LYS A 158 -3.57 -12.65 -36.22
CA LYS A 158 -3.79 -13.35 -37.50
C LYS A 158 -4.82 -12.59 -38.33
N TYR A 159 -4.58 -12.53 -39.64
CA TYR A 159 -5.48 -11.88 -40.58
C TYR A 159 -6.86 -12.56 -40.60
N ASN A 160 -7.91 -11.75 -40.71
CA ASN A 160 -9.30 -12.20 -40.82
C ASN A 160 -10.09 -11.18 -41.66
N ASN A 161 -10.78 -11.64 -42.69
CA ASN A 161 -11.58 -10.80 -43.59
C ASN A 161 -12.73 -10.04 -42.88
N GLU A 162 -13.21 -10.54 -41.74
CA GLU A 162 -14.32 -9.92 -41.00
C GLU A 162 -13.87 -8.84 -40.00
N LYS A 163 -12.57 -8.80 -39.68
CA LYS A 163 -12.05 -7.99 -38.57
C LYS A 163 -10.79 -7.24 -38.96
N ILE A 164 -10.84 -5.93 -38.77
CA ILE A 164 -9.67 -5.06 -38.93
C ILE A 164 -8.73 -5.29 -37.74
N ARG A 165 -7.47 -5.65 -38.02
CA ARG A 165 -6.49 -5.84 -36.96
C ARG A 165 -5.98 -4.50 -36.42
N PRO A 166 -5.73 -4.39 -35.10
CA PRO A 166 -5.05 -3.23 -34.55
C PRO A 166 -3.65 -3.07 -35.15
N LEU A 167 -3.22 -1.83 -35.35
CA LEU A 167 -1.87 -1.49 -35.81
C LEU A 167 -1.04 -1.00 -34.63
N ARG A 168 0.04 -1.71 -34.30
CA ARG A 168 1.06 -1.23 -33.36
C ARG A 168 1.99 -0.27 -34.09
N ILE A 169 2.18 0.90 -33.51
CA ILE A 169 3.02 1.97 -34.02
C ILE A 169 4.13 2.19 -33.01
N SER A 170 5.38 2.04 -33.44
CA SER A 170 6.56 2.19 -32.58
C SER A 170 7.27 3.51 -32.89
N PHE A 171 7.71 4.20 -31.85
CA PHE A 171 8.44 5.45 -31.94
C PHE A 171 9.90 5.25 -31.50
N GLU A 172 10.76 6.20 -31.83
CA GLU A 172 12.16 6.21 -31.39
C GLU A 172 12.29 6.52 -29.88
N ASN A 173 11.34 7.26 -29.33
CA ASN A 173 11.34 7.73 -27.95
C ASN A 173 9.94 7.60 -27.32
N PRO A 174 9.79 7.13 -26.07
CA PRO A 174 8.50 7.05 -25.39
C PRO A 174 7.82 8.42 -25.23
N GLN A 175 8.60 9.50 -25.20
CA GLN A 175 8.08 10.86 -25.16
C GLN A 175 7.29 11.18 -26.43
N TYR A 176 7.76 10.73 -27.60
CA TYR A 176 7.02 10.92 -28.86
C TYR A 176 5.69 10.18 -28.86
N ALA A 177 5.63 8.95 -28.35
CA ALA A 177 4.36 8.24 -28.17
C ALA A 177 3.42 9.02 -27.22
N THR A 178 3.97 9.60 -26.15
CA THR A 178 3.21 10.41 -25.19
C THR A 178 2.64 11.68 -25.80
N GLU A 179 3.48 12.45 -26.49
CA GLU A 179 3.08 13.70 -27.13
C GLU A 179 2.10 13.47 -28.27
N THR A 180 2.33 12.42 -29.05
CA THR A 180 1.43 11.99 -30.14
C THR A 180 0.05 11.68 -29.59
N LEU A 181 -0.04 10.88 -28.52
CA LEU A 181 -1.31 10.53 -27.91
C LEU A 181 -2.03 11.75 -27.32
N ARG A 182 -1.30 12.67 -26.67
CA ARG A 182 -1.87 13.90 -26.10
C ARG A 182 -2.42 14.86 -27.15
N LYS A 183 -1.75 14.96 -28.30
CA LYS A 183 -2.16 15.85 -29.40
C LYS A 183 -3.16 15.20 -30.35
N TYR A 184 -3.36 13.88 -30.25
CA TYR A 184 -4.26 13.15 -31.12
C TYR A 184 -5.69 13.63 -30.96
N ILE A 185 -6.22 14.23 -32.03
CA ILE A 185 -7.62 14.57 -32.13
C ILE A 185 -8.36 13.34 -32.62
N ARG A 186 -9.30 12.85 -31.81
CA ARG A 186 -10.10 11.66 -32.11
C ARG A 186 -10.88 11.89 -33.40
N LYS A 187 -10.56 11.11 -34.43
CA LYS A 187 -11.31 11.04 -35.68
C LYS A 187 -12.45 10.04 -35.53
N GLU A 188 -13.53 10.22 -36.29
CA GLU A 188 -14.65 9.28 -36.24
C GLU A 188 -14.17 7.84 -36.48
N LYS A 189 -14.63 6.92 -35.62
CA LYS A 189 -14.35 5.47 -35.67
C LYS A 189 -12.89 5.04 -35.48
N LEU A 190 -11.92 5.95 -35.37
CA LEU A 190 -10.51 5.64 -35.12
C LEU A 190 -10.16 5.89 -33.66
N TYR A 191 -9.39 4.96 -33.07
CA TYR A 191 -8.98 5.05 -31.68
C TYR A 191 -7.48 4.83 -31.55
N LEU A 192 -6.80 5.76 -30.88
CA LEU A 192 -5.38 5.65 -30.57
C LEU A 192 -5.25 5.48 -29.06
N ASN A 193 -4.62 4.39 -28.63
CA ASN A 193 -4.40 4.07 -27.24
C ASN A 193 -2.93 3.73 -26.97
N ARG A 194 -2.53 3.68 -25.71
CA ARG A 194 -1.26 3.07 -25.30
C ARG A 194 -1.23 1.57 -25.56
N ASP A 195 -0.04 1.07 -25.84
CA ASP A 195 0.26 -0.35 -25.76
C ASP A 195 0.42 -0.75 -24.28
N LEU A 196 -0.61 -1.40 -23.74
CA LEU A 196 -0.68 -1.77 -22.32
C LEU A 196 -0.27 -3.23 -22.12
N THR A 197 0.36 -3.54 -20.99
CA THR A 197 0.58 -4.94 -20.58
C THR A 197 -0.76 -5.64 -20.35
N ARG A 198 -0.77 -6.98 -20.36
CA ARG A 198 -2.00 -7.75 -20.10
C ARG A 198 -2.60 -7.40 -18.74
N ARG A 199 -1.74 -7.20 -17.74
CA ARG A 199 -2.16 -6.80 -16.39
C ARG A 199 -2.82 -5.42 -16.38
N GLN A 200 -2.22 -4.45 -17.06
CA GLN A 200 -2.82 -3.11 -17.21
C GLN A 200 -4.15 -3.16 -17.99
N GLN A 201 -4.26 -3.98 -19.03
CA GLN A 201 -5.51 -4.16 -19.77
C GLN A 201 -6.61 -4.74 -18.89
N ASN A 202 -6.31 -5.78 -18.12
CA ASN A 202 -7.24 -6.39 -17.17
C ASN A 202 -7.69 -5.37 -16.12
N GLN A 203 -6.76 -4.61 -15.55
CA GLN A 203 -7.08 -3.56 -14.58
C GLN A 203 -8.01 -2.50 -15.20
N CYS A 204 -7.74 -2.04 -16.43
CA CYS A 204 -8.60 -1.09 -17.12
C CYS A 204 -10.00 -1.66 -17.38
N TYR A 205 -10.09 -2.94 -17.75
CA TYR A 205 -11.37 -3.64 -17.96
C TYR A 205 -12.18 -3.74 -16.66
N MET A 206 -11.54 -4.14 -15.56
CA MET A 206 -12.18 -4.25 -14.24
C MET A 206 -12.75 -2.92 -13.79
N ILE A 207 -11.96 -1.84 -13.88
CA ILE A 207 -12.40 -0.50 -13.45
C ILE A 207 -13.56 0.01 -14.33
N ARG A 208 -13.53 -0.24 -15.64
CA ARG A 208 -14.64 0.14 -16.53
C ARG A 208 -15.92 -0.65 -16.23
N THR A 209 -15.78 -1.95 -15.96
CA THR A 209 -16.90 -2.81 -15.59
C THR A 209 -17.51 -2.37 -14.26
N GLU A 210 -16.67 -2.13 -13.26
CA GLU A 210 -17.10 -1.62 -11.95
C GLU A 210 -17.82 -0.28 -12.09
N PHE A 211 -17.26 0.67 -12.85
CA PHE A 211 -17.89 1.96 -13.10
C PHE A 211 -19.27 1.82 -13.73
N LYS A 212 -19.42 0.94 -14.72
CA LYS A 212 -20.70 0.68 -15.37
C LYS A 212 -21.71 0.08 -14.38
N ASN A 213 -21.29 -0.92 -13.61
CA ASN A 213 -22.17 -1.57 -12.62
C ASN A 213 -22.66 -0.57 -11.56
N ARG A 214 -21.78 0.30 -11.06
CA ARG A 214 -22.14 1.33 -10.06
C ARG A 214 -23.12 2.36 -10.62
N ARG A 215 -22.94 2.77 -11.88
CA ARG A 215 -23.89 3.63 -12.60
C ARG A 215 -25.26 2.96 -12.76
N GLU A 216 -25.29 1.68 -13.15
CA GLU A 216 -26.54 0.91 -13.27
C GLU A 216 -27.24 0.71 -11.91
N GLN A 217 -26.50 0.71 -10.82
CA GLN A 217 -27.02 0.68 -9.44
C GLN A 217 -27.49 2.06 -8.91
N GLY A 218 -27.43 3.11 -9.74
CA GLY A 218 -27.93 4.45 -9.39
C GLY A 218 -26.91 5.36 -8.71
N GLU A 219 -25.62 4.98 -8.67
CA GLU A 219 -24.57 5.88 -8.18
C GLU A 219 -24.20 6.90 -9.28
N ASP A 220 -24.82 8.07 -9.24
CA ASP A 220 -24.63 9.12 -10.27
C ASP A 220 -23.54 10.15 -9.94
N ASP A 221 -23.05 10.16 -8.69
CA ASP A 221 -22.00 11.06 -8.19
C ASP A 221 -20.58 10.57 -8.54
N ILE A 222 -20.42 9.65 -9.50
CA ILE A 222 -19.12 9.12 -9.93
C ILE A 222 -18.79 9.45 -11.39
N ILE A 223 -17.51 9.70 -11.65
CA ILE A 223 -16.93 9.89 -12.99
C ILE A 223 -15.73 8.98 -13.19
N LEU A 224 -15.52 8.57 -14.44
CA LEU A 224 -14.32 7.84 -14.85
C LEU A 224 -13.26 8.86 -15.30
N LYS A 225 -12.25 9.10 -14.45
CA LYS A 225 -11.15 10.01 -14.75
C LYS A 225 -9.92 9.21 -15.17
N TYR A 226 -9.23 9.67 -16.20
CA TYR A 226 -7.97 9.07 -16.64
C TYR A 226 -6.81 9.81 -16.00
N SER A 227 -5.94 9.08 -15.30
CA SER A 227 -4.69 9.61 -14.73
C SER A 227 -3.54 8.76 -15.24
N ASN A 228 -2.62 9.39 -15.98
CA ASN A 228 -1.57 8.69 -16.73
C ASN A 228 -2.16 7.55 -17.59
N GLU A 229 -3.30 7.82 -18.24
CA GLU A 229 -4.03 6.87 -19.10
C GLU A 229 -4.63 5.65 -18.39
N ILE A 230 -4.48 5.53 -17.07
CA ILE A 230 -5.16 4.50 -16.27
C ILE A 230 -6.49 5.08 -15.77
N PRO A 231 -7.63 4.42 -16.02
CA PRO A 231 -8.92 4.86 -15.53
C PRO A 231 -8.97 4.75 -13.99
N LYS A 232 -9.62 5.71 -13.36
CA LYS A 232 -9.93 5.73 -11.94
C LYS A 232 -11.35 6.25 -11.75
N ILE A 233 -12.11 5.62 -10.87
CA ILE A 233 -13.45 6.09 -10.48
C ILE A 233 -13.25 7.15 -9.40
N GLN A 234 -13.79 8.35 -9.63
CA GLN A 234 -13.72 9.46 -8.68
C GLN A 234 -15.11 10.00 -8.41
N LYS A 235 -15.39 10.36 -7.16
CA LYS A 235 -16.63 11.06 -6.79
C LYS A 235 -16.59 12.51 -7.21
N VAL A 236 -17.72 13.01 -7.69
CA VAL A 236 -17.92 14.41 -8.04
C VAL A 236 -18.43 15.13 -6.79
N GLU A 237 -17.61 16.00 -6.22
CA GLU A 237 -18.07 16.88 -5.15
C GLU A 237 -19.08 17.88 -5.73
N LYS A 238 -20.30 17.90 -5.18
CA LYS A 238 -21.27 18.95 -5.49
C LYS A 238 -20.69 20.26 -4.99
N LYS A 239 -20.36 21.19 -5.89
CA LYS A 239 -20.11 22.58 -5.49
C LYS A 239 -21.39 23.08 -4.83
N ASN A 240 -21.31 23.41 -3.54
CA ASN A 240 -22.38 24.12 -2.86
C ASN A 240 -22.55 25.47 -3.56
N SER A 241 -23.67 25.63 -4.27
CA SER A 241 -24.14 26.92 -4.80
C SER A 241 -24.72 27.77 -3.69
#